data_AF-A0A381DHW6-F1
#
_entry.id   AF-A0A381DHW6-F1
#
_cell.length_a   1.000
_cell.length_b   1.000
_cell.length_c   1.000
_cell.angle_alpha   90.00
_cell.angle_beta   90.00
_cell.angle_gamma   90.00
#
_symmetry.space_group_name_H-M   'P 1'
#
loop_
_entity.id
_entity.type
_entity.pdbx_description
1 polymer ?
#
loop_
_entity_poly.entity_id
_entity_poly.type
_entity_poly.pdbx_seq_one_letter_code
_entity_poly.pdbx_strand_id
1 'polypeptide(L)'
;MKKIVNIFIFLILGLSFSFGAQNDQISDMIKHYEGLFNSLDKARKGLSNEELSKSVDPFISIKNTPITTYDQPSVNVEQEPEYALYAILNNRAKINNTWYSVGDDVRGYKLNAILKNSVKLTKNSETLILNLVKGNENVIISHN
;
A
#
# COMPACT_ATOMS: atom_id res chain seq x y z
N MET A 1 32.69 54.18 27.56
CA MET A 1 32.97 52.78 27.18
C MET A 1 32.34 51.76 28.12
N LYS A 2 32.61 51.77 29.44
CA LYS A 2 32.03 50.80 30.41
C LYS A 2 30.49 50.67 30.37
N LYS A 3 29.77 51.79 30.23
CA LYS A 3 28.29 51.78 30.15
C LYS A 3 27.75 51.08 28.89
N ILE A 4 28.45 51.21 27.76
CA ILE A 4 28.07 50.59 26.48
C ILE A 4 28.36 49.09 26.52
N VAL A 5 29.48 48.68 27.11
CA VAL A 5 29.83 47.26 27.31
C VAL A 5 28.81 46.57 28.23
N ASN A 6 28.38 47.23 29.30
CA ASN A 6 27.36 46.68 30.20
C ASN A 6 25.98 46.51 29.51
N ILE A 7 25.62 47.40 28.58
CA ILE A 7 24.40 47.28 27.79
C ILE A 7 24.47 46.08 26.84
N PHE A 8 25.61 45.85 26.19
CA PHE A 8 25.80 44.67 25.34
C PHE A 8 25.75 43.36 26.13
N ILE A 9 26.31 43.32 27.34
CA ILE A 9 26.24 42.16 28.23
C ILE A 9 24.79 41.86 28.62
N PHE A 10 24.00 42.88 28.96
CA PHE A 10 22.57 42.71 29.28
C PHE A 10 21.75 42.23 28.07
N LEU A 11 22.08 42.67 26.86
CA LEU A 11 21.40 42.24 25.63
C LEU A 11 21.66 40.75 25.34
N ILE A 12 22.91 40.29 25.53
CA ILE A 12 23.31 38.88 25.30
C ILE A 12 22.67 37.96 26.33
N LEU A 13 22.58 38.39 27.60
CA LEU A 13 21.90 37.63 28.67
C LEU A 13 20.38 37.55 28.44
N GLY A 14 19.75 38.62 27.93
CA GLY A 14 18.32 38.64 27.62
C GLY A 14 17.92 37.72 26.45
N LEU A 15 18.77 37.61 25.42
CA LEU A 15 18.53 36.75 24.25
C LEU A 15 18.59 35.24 24.58
N SER A 16 19.29 34.86 25.64
CA SER A 16 19.48 33.45 26.02
C SER A 16 18.26 32.83 26.72
N PHE A 17 17.33 33.65 27.24
CA PHE A 17 16.16 33.18 27.97
C PHE A 17 15.02 32.68 27.07
N SER A 18 15.03 32.99 25.77
CA SER A 18 13.90 32.69 24.87
C SER A 18 13.94 31.30 24.20
N PHE A 19 14.97 30.49 24.42
CA PHE A 19 15.06 29.13 23.83
C PHE A 19 14.36 28.02 24.64
N GLY A 20 13.79 28.31 25.81
CA GLY A 20 13.18 27.30 26.69
C GLY A 20 11.77 26.81 26.29
N ALA A 21 11.05 27.54 25.45
CA ALA A 21 9.62 27.27 25.17
C ALA A 21 9.36 26.19 24.08
N GLN A 22 10.39 25.74 23.37
CA GLN A 22 10.26 24.70 22.32
C GLN A 22 10.33 23.26 22.88
N ASN A 23 10.65 23.11 24.17
CA ASN A 23 10.88 21.81 24.80
C ASN A 23 9.57 21.05 25.09
N ASP A 24 8.47 21.76 25.34
CA ASP A 24 7.21 21.15 25.77
C ASP A 24 6.53 20.36 24.64
N GLN A 25 6.54 20.88 23.41
CA GLN A 25 5.96 20.18 22.25
C GLN A 25 6.71 18.90 21.88
N ILE A 26 8.05 18.94 21.96
CA ILE A 26 8.91 17.77 21.69
C ILE A 26 8.72 16.73 22.80
N SER A 27 8.64 17.16 24.05
CA SER A 27 8.38 16.32 25.21
C SER A 27 7.01 15.62 25.13
N ASP A 28 5.96 16.34 24.76
CA ASP A 28 4.62 15.76 24.64
C ASP A 28 4.51 14.74 23.50
N MET A 29 5.18 15.00 22.37
CA MET A 29 5.30 14.04 21.28
C MET A 29 6.03 12.76 21.72
N ILE A 30 7.15 12.88 22.44
CA ILE A 30 7.90 11.73 22.96
C ILE A 30 7.03 10.91 23.91
N LYS A 31 6.35 11.55 24.86
CA LYS A 31 5.44 10.87 25.80
C LYS A 31 4.30 10.14 25.09
N HIS A 32 3.76 10.73 24.02
CA HIS A 32 2.73 10.09 23.21
C HIS A 32 3.22 8.78 22.60
N TYR A 33 4.39 8.79 21.95
CA TYR A 33 4.95 7.58 21.34
C TYR A 33 5.41 6.54 22.36
N GLU A 34 5.99 6.96 23.49
CA GLU A 34 6.30 6.03 24.58
C GLU A 34 5.04 5.32 25.09
N GLY A 35 3.91 6.04 25.22
CA GLY A 35 2.63 5.44 25.59
C GLY A 35 2.15 4.39 24.58
N LEU A 36 2.29 4.66 23.28
CA LEU A 36 1.97 3.71 22.23
C LEU A 36 2.87 2.47 22.29
N PHE A 37 4.19 2.64 22.39
CA PHE A 37 5.12 1.53 22.47
C PHE A 37 4.88 0.67 23.72
N ASN A 38 4.66 1.29 24.88
CA ASN A 38 4.33 0.58 26.12
C ASN A 38 3.01 -0.20 26.02
N SER A 39 2.07 0.24 25.18
CA SER A 39 0.82 -0.50 24.93
C SER A 39 1.03 -1.72 24.02
N LEU A 40 1.99 -1.63 23.09
CA LEU A 40 2.33 -2.68 22.13
C LEU A 40 3.29 -3.74 22.69
N ASP A 41 4.15 -3.36 23.63
CA ASP A 41 5.15 -4.25 24.25
C ASP A 41 4.51 -5.28 25.20
N LYS A 42 3.26 -5.06 25.60
CA LYS A 42 2.51 -6.02 26.42
C LYS A 42 2.30 -7.33 25.64
N ALA A 43 2.67 -8.44 26.26
CA ALA A 43 2.44 -9.77 25.70
C ALA A 43 0.97 -9.97 25.34
N ARG A 44 0.69 -10.40 24.11
CA ARG A 44 -0.65 -10.68 23.64
C ARG A 44 -1.21 -11.88 24.40
N LYS A 45 -2.23 -11.65 25.22
CA LYS A 45 -3.00 -12.71 25.86
C LYS A 45 -4.25 -12.97 25.01
N GLY A 46 -4.38 -14.18 24.48
CA GLY A 46 -5.60 -14.61 23.79
C GLY A 46 -6.78 -14.73 24.76
N LEU A 47 -7.97 -14.92 24.21
CA LEU A 47 -9.17 -15.23 24.98
C LEU A 47 -9.02 -16.58 25.67
N SER A 48 -9.54 -16.71 26.89
CA SER A 48 -9.67 -18.00 27.57
C SER A 48 -10.70 -18.88 26.88
N ASN A 49 -10.68 -20.19 27.14
CA ASN A 49 -11.68 -21.12 26.59
C ASN A 49 -13.12 -20.73 26.93
N GLU A 50 -13.33 -20.10 28.10
CA GLU A 50 -14.64 -19.64 28.54
C GLU A 50 -15.09 -18.32 27.88
N GLU A 51 -14.14 -17.46 27.51
CA GLU A 51 -14.45 -16.26 26.72
C GLU A 51 -14.64 -16.60 25.23
N LEU A 52 -13.88 -17.58 24.72
CA LEU A 52 -14.04 -18.10 23.37
C LEU A 52 -15.42 -18.73 23.15
N SER A 53 -15.91 -19.51 24.12
CA SER A 53 -17.22 -20.16 24.00
C SER A 53 -18.40 -19.18 24.02
N LYS A 54 -18.20 -17.98 24.58
CA LYS A 54 -19.18 -16.88 24.59
C LYS A 54 -19.06 -15.97 23.36
N SER A 55 -18.02 -16.15 22.54
CA SER A 55 -17.82 -15.35 21.33
C SER A 55 -18.81 -15.74 20.25
N VAL A 56 -19.38 -14.74 19.59
CA VAL A 56 -20.16 -14.93 18.37
C VAL A 56 -19.20 -15.18 17.21
N ASP A 57 -19.54 -16.12 16.34
CA ASP A 57 -18.80 -16.35 15.09
C ASP A 57 -18.96 -15.12 14.18
N PRO A 58 -17.88 -14.39 13.85
CA PRO A 58 -17.95 -13.21 13.00
C PRO A 58 -18.08 -13.55 11.51
N PHE A 59 -18.02 -14.83 11.14
CA PHE A 59 -18.12 -15.28 9.77
C PHE A 59 -19.53 -15.77 9.42
N ILE A 60 -19.95 -15.48 8.19
CA ILE A 60 -21.24 -15.92 7.68
C ILE A 60 -21.15 -17.41 7.38
N SER A 61 -21.81 -18.24 8.19
CA SER A 61 -22.02 -19.66 7.88
C SER A 61 -23.08 -19.79 6.79
N ILE A 62 -22.66 -20.15 5.58
CA ILE A 62 -23.57 -20.53 4.50
C ILE A 62 -24.14 -21.89 4.86
N LYS A 63 -25.40 -21.96 5.31
CA LYS A 63 -26.05 -23.24 5.64
C LYS A 63 -26.00 -24.16 4.41
N ASN A 64 -25.48 -25.35 4.62
CA ASN A 64 -25.47 -26.45 3.65
C ASN A 64 -26.89 -26.70 3.12
N THR A 65 -27.22 -26.12 1.97
CA THR A 65 -28.04 -26.83 0.98
C THR A 65 -27.42 -28.21 0.78
N PRO A 66 -28.21 -29.27 0.54
CA PRO A 66 -27.66 -30.57 0.23
C PRO A 66 -26.55 -30.37 -0.79
N ILE A 67 -25.36 -30.87 -0.47
CA ILE A 67 -24.33 -31.16 -1.45
C ILE A 67 -24.97 -32.10 -2.46
N THR A 68 -25.72 -31.54 -3.41
CA THR A 68 -25.60 -31.98 -4.80
C THR A 68 -24.11 -32.07 -4.96
N THR A 69 -23.59 -33.28 -5.25
CA THR A 69 -22.33 -33.40 -5.96
C THR A 69 -22.40 -32.28 -6.97
N TYR A 70 -21.67 -31.19 -6.72
CA TYR A 70 -21.45 -30.22 -7.74
C TYR A 70 -20.85 -31.13 -8.80
N ASP A 71 -21.55 -31.33 -9.92
CA ASP A 71 -20.83 -31.48 -11.17
C ASP A 71 -19.76 -30.42 -11.02
N GLN A 72 -18.53 -30.87 -10.74
CA GLN A 72 -17.36 -30.00 -10.63
C GLN A 72 -17.59 -29.09 -11.81
N PRO A 73 -17.95 -27.79 -11.61
CA PRO A 73 -18.41 -26.96 -12.71
C PRO A 73 -17.27 -27.14 -13.67
N SER A 74 -17.53 -27.84 -14.78
CA SER A 74 -16.45 -28.41 -15.59
C SER A 74 -15.53 -27.24 -15.71
N VAL A 75 -14.36 -27.32 -15.09
CA VAL A 75 -13.52 -26.14 -15.01
C VAL A 75 -13.18 -26.02 -16.47
N ASN A 76 -13.95 -25.21 -17.18
CA ASN A 76 -13.54 -24.52 -18.35
C ASN A 76 -12.41 -23.75 -17.72
N VAL A 77 -11.25 -24.39 -17.73
CA VAL A 77 -9.97 -23.75 -17.58
C VAL A 77 -10.04 -22.82 -18.77
N GLU A 78 -10.68 -21.67 -18.58
CA GLU A 78 -10.60 -20.57 -19.52
C GLU A 78 -9.10 -20.42 -19.65
N GLN A 79 -8.59 -20.86 -20.80
CA GLN A 79 -7.17 -20.84 -21.04
C GLN A 79 -6.75 -19.41 -20.79
N GLU A 80 -5.80 -19.24 -19.87
CA GLU A 80 -5.28 -17.92 -19.55
C GLU A 80 -4.92 -17.26 -20.89
N PRO A 81 -5.45 -16.06 -21.17
CA PRO A 81 -5.20 -15.41 -22.45
C PRO A 81 -3.70 -15.33 -22.68
N GLU A 82 -3.28 -15.54 -23.93
CA GLU A 82 -1.86 -15.61 -24.27
C GLU A 82 -1.10 -14.35 -23.81
N TYR A 83 -1.78 -13.20 -23.85
CA TYR A 83 -1.31 -11.94 -23.31
C TYR A 83 -2.46 -11.20 -22.61
N ALA A 84 -2.34 -10.98 -21.30
CA ALA A 84 -3.23 -10.10 -20.54
C ALA A 84 -2.43 -9.10 -19.71
N LEU A 85 -2.87 -7.84 -19.73
CA LEU A 85 -2.33 -6.79 -18.90
C LEU A 85 -3.14 -6.71 -17.60
N TYR A 86 -2.52 -7.11 -16.50
CA TYR A 86 -3.16 -7.18 -15.19
C TYR A 86 -3.00 -5.89 -14.39
N ALA A 87 -1.85 -5.24 -14.50
CA ALA A 87 -1.56 -4.03 -13.73
C ALA A 87 -0.50 -3.16 -14.41
N ILE A 88 -0.52 -1.86 -14.11
CA ILE A 88 0.56 -0.92 -14.41
C ILE A 88 0.89 -0.20 -13.10
N LEU A 89 2.16 -0.24 -12.69
CA LEU A 89 2.62 0.38 -11.45
C LEU A 89 4.07 0.82 -11.61
N ASN A 90 4.41 2.04 -11.19
CA ASN A 90 5.78 2.56 -11.18
C ASN A 90 6.50 2.38 -12.53
N ASN A 91 5.82 2.71 -13.63
CA ASN A 91 6.34 2.57 -15.00
C ASN A 91 6.75 1.13 -15.37
N ARG A 92 6.11 0.14 -14.74
CA ARG A 92 6.20 -1.29 -15.06
C ARG A 92 4.82 -1.85 -15.33
N ALA A 93 4.76 -2.87 -16.16
CA ALA A 93 3.53 -3.55 -16.54
C ALA A 93 3.55 -5.01 -16.09
N LYS A 94 2.49 -5.45 -15.41
CA LYS A 94 2.27 -6.84 -15.10
C LYS A 94 1.52 -7.48 -16.26
N ILE A 95 2.24 -8.23 -17.09
CA ILE A 95 1.67 -8.98 -18.21
C ILE A 95 1.68 -10.45 -17.82
N ASN A 96 0.51 -11.08 -17.81
CA ASN A 96 0.27 -12.38 -17.17
C ASN A 96 0.79 -12.33 -15.71
N ASN A 97 1.63 -13.29 -15.32
CA ASN A 97 2.16 -13.36 -13.96
C ASN A 97 3.54 -12.72 -13.76
N THR A 98 4.03 -11.89 -14.70
CA THR A 98 5.39 -11.31 -14.67
C THR A 98 5.38 -9.79 -14.86
N TRP A 99 6.30 -9.09 -14.19
CA TRP A 99 6.50 -7.65 -14.31
C TRP A 99 7.58 -7.32 -15.36
N TYR A 100 7.26 -6.40 -16.26
CA TYR A 100 8.14 -5.96 -17.34
C TYR A 100 8.32 -4.44 -17.35
N SER A 101 9.45 -4.01 -17.88
CA SER A 101 9.84 -2.62 -18.14
C SER A 101 9.99 -2.39 -19.65
N VAL A 102 9.97 -1.12 -20.08
CA VAL A 102 10.19 -0.79 -21.49
C VAL A 102 11.56 -1.33 -21.94
N GLY A 103 11.58 -2.04 -23.06
CA GLY A 103 12.74 -2.74 -23.62
C GLY A 103 12.75 -4.25 -23.36
N ASP A 104 11.99 -4.73 -22.36
CA ASP A 104 11.97 -6.15 -22.02
C ASP A 104 11.30 -6.99 -23.12
N ASP A 105 11.66 -8.27 -23.17
CA ASP A 105 11.04 -9.25 -24.03
C ASP A 105 9.84 -9.92 -23.36
N VAL A 106 8.71 -9.98 -24.06
CA VAL A 106 7.47 -10.60 -23.63
C VAL A 106 7.09 -11.62 -24.70
N ARG A 107 7.54 -12.87 -24.52
CA ARG A 107 7.28 -14.01 -25.43
C ARG A 107 7.57 -13.68 -26.91
N GLY A 108 8.66 -12.95 -27.18
CA GLY A 108 9.09 -12.58 -28.53
C GLY A 108 8.56 -11.25 -29.04
N TYR A 109 7.77 -10.50 -28.26
CA TYR A 109 7.50 -9.09 -28.49
C TYR A 109 8.36 -8.22 -27.58
N LYS A 110 8.80 -7.07 -28.08
CA LYS A 110 9.45 -6.04 -27.26
C LYS A 110 8.41 -5.11 -26.65
N LEU A 111 8.51 -4.86 -25.35
CA LEU A 111 7.70 -3.84 -24.69
C LEU A 111 8.20 -2.45 -25.05
N ASN A 112 7.54 -1.78 -25.98
CA ASN A 112 8.00 -0.50 -26.50
C ASN A 112 7.47 0.70 -25.73
N ALA A 113 6.29 0.59 -25.12
CA ALA A 113 5.69 1.67 -24.34
C ALA A 113 4.74 1.14 -23.26
N ILE A 114 4.77 1.81 -22.11
CA ILE A 114 3.77 1.67 -21.05
C ILE A 114 3.00 2.99 -21.01
N LEU A 115 1.71 2.93 -21.32
CA LEU A 115 0.79 4.05 -21.29
C LEU A 115 -0.02 4.00 -20.01
N LYS A 116 -0.93 4.95 -19.83
CA LYS A 116 -1.74 5.08 -18.62
C LYS A 116 -2.59 3.83 -18.30
N ASN A 117 -3.18 3.22 -19.31
CA ASN A 117 -4.09 2.07 -19.17
C ASN A 117 -3.79 0.92 -20.13
N SER A 118 -2.66 1.00 -20.83
CA SER A 118 -2.32 0.05 -21.87
C SER A 118 -0.82 -0.08 -22.05
N VAL A 119 -0.40 -1.11 -22.77
CA VAL A 119 0.98 -1.30 -23.19
C VAL A 119 1.05 -1.58 -24.67
N LYS A 120 2.15 -1.15 -25.30
CA LYS A 120 2.44 -1.43 -26.71
C LYS A 120 3.58 -2.44 -26.81
N LEU A 121 3.27 -3.61 -27.33
CA LEU A 121 4.19 -4.69 -27.66
C LEU A 121 4.45 -4.68 -29.17
N THR A 122 5.71 -4.85 -29.59
CA THR A 122 6.06 -4.85 -31.03
C THR A 122 6.97 -6.01 -31.38
N LYS A 123 6.71 -6.67 -32.50
CA LYS A 123 7.54 -7.73 -33.07
C LYS A 123 7.65 -7.53 -34.58
N ASN A 124 8.84 -7.23 -35.07
CA ASN A 124 9.07 -6.85 -36.47
C ASN A 124 8.15 -5.69 -36.89
N SER A 125 7.21 -5.93 -37.81
CA SER A 125 6.19 -4.97 -38.27
C SER A 125 4.85 -5.08 -37.55
N GLU A 126 4.70 -6.03 -36.62
CA GLU A 126 3.46 -6.28 -35.89
C GLU A 126 3.42 -5.49 -34.57
N THR A 127 2.26 -4.94 -34.26
CA THR A 127 2.00 -4.21 -33.00
C THR A 127 0.81 -4.82 -32.29
N LEU A 128 1.01 -5.18 -31.02
CA LEU A 128 -0.02 -5.69 -30.12
C LEU A 128 -0.23 -4.68 -28.99
N ILE A 129 -1.48 -4.29 -28.76
CA ILE A 129 -1.86 -3.38 -27.67
C ILE A 129 -2.67 -4.16 -26.64
N LEU A 130 -2.17 -4.20 -25.41
CA LEU A 130 -2.90 -4.79 -24.29
C LEU A 130 -3.49 -3.67 -23.45
N ASN A 131 -4.78 -3.75 -23.13
CA ASN A 131 -5.46 -2.80 -22.27
C ASN A 131 -5.69 -3.43 -20.89
N LEU A 132 -5.69 -2.59 -19.85
CA LEU A 132 -6.13 -3.02 -18.52
C LEU A 132 -7.58 -3.45 -18.60
N VAL A 133 -7.88 -4.67 -18.15
CA VAL A 133 -9.26 -5.13 -18.02
C VAL A 133 -9.94 -4.28 -16.96
N LYS A 134 -11.07 -3.66 -17.31
CA LYS A 134 -11.84 -2.86 -16.38
C LYS A 134 -12.30 -3.75 -15.22
N GLY A 135 -11.92 -3.39 -13.99
CA GLY A 135 -12.38 -4.08 -12.77
C GLY A 135 -13.89 -3.94 -12.57
N ASN A 136 -14.44 -4.64 -11.57
CA ASN A 136 -15.87 -4.57 -11.24
C ASN A 136 -16.33 -3.14 -10.92
N GLU A 137 -17.66 -2.93 -10.90
CA GLU A 137 -18.29 -1.62 -10.68
C GLU A 137 -17.91 -0.93 -9.36
N ASN A 138 -17.28 -1.65 -8.41
CA ASN A 138 -16.88 -1.12 -7.11
C ASN A 138 -15.48 -0.49 -7.10
N VAL A 139 -14.79 -0.40 -8.25
CA VAL A 139 -13.48 0.26 -8.35
C VAL A 139 -13.55 1.46 -9.29
N ILE A 140 -13.49 2.67 -8.70
CA ILE A 140 -13.40 3.93 -9.44
C ILE A 140 -11.92 4.25 -9.65
N ILE A 141 -11.46 4.17 -10.90
CA ILE A 141 -10.13 4.65 -11.28
C ILE A 141 -10.25 6.16 -11.54
N SER A 142 -9.86 6.97 -10.56
CA SER A 142 -9.81 8.43 -10.71
C SER A 142 -8.50 8.91 -11.35
N HIS A 143 -8.53 10.12 -11.88
CA HIS A 143 -7.39 10.78 -12.53
C HIS A 143 -7.19 12.14 -11.86
N ASN A 144 -5.97 12.41 -11.38
CA ASN A 144 -5.51 13.77 -11.05
C ASN A 144 -4.81 14.38 -12.27
#